data_AF-A0A3C2B6Q5-F1
#
_entry.id   AF-A0A3C2B6Q5-F1
#
_cell.length_a   1.000
_cell.length_b   1.000
_cell.length_c   1.000
_cell.angle_alpha   90.00
_cell.angle_beta   90.00
_cell.angle_gamma   90.00
#
_symmetry.space_group_name_H-M   'P 1'
#
loop_
_entity.id
_entity.type
_entity.pdbx_description
1 polymer ?
#
loop_
_entity_poly.entity_id
_entity_poly.type
_entity_poly.pdbx_seq_one_letter_code
_entity_poly.pdbx_strand_id
1 'polypeptide(L)'
;LRDEWGFDGVVYSDWFGTHTAAESLEASLDLEMPGPTRYRGDALLEAVRDGRTSEARVDESVRRLLQLMDWTHAGQHDGTETTDDSPATREVIRRAAIS
;
A
#
# COMPACT_ATOMS: atom_id res chain seq x y z
N LEU A 1 -9.14 12.93 -3.77
CA LEU A 1 -8.40 11.83 -4.41
C LEU A 1 -9.34 10.80 -5.02
N ARG A 2 -10.10 10.06 -4.22
CA ARG A 2 -11.03 9.04 -4.74
C ARG A 2 -12.28 9.66 -5.37
N ASP A 3 -12.94 10.59 -4.66
CA ASP A 3 -14.21 11.17 -5.13
C ASP A 3 -14.05 12.07 -6.35
N GLU A 4 -13.09 13.00 -6.30
CA GLU A 4 -12.92 14.00 -7.36
C GLU A 4 -12.11 13.47 -8.55
N TRP A 5 -11.04 12.70 -8.30
CA TRP A 5 -10.11 12.27 -9.34
C TRP A 5 -10.30 10.81 -9.75
N GLY A 6 -11.20 10.07 -9.09
CA GLY A 6 -11.50 8.67 -9.43
C GLY A 6 -10.32 7.73 -9.20
N PHE A 7 -9.41 8.03 -8.27
CA PHE A 7 -8.27 7.17 -8.00
C PHE A 7 -8.70 5.82 -7.42
N ASP A 8 -8.48 4.76 -8.19
CA ASP A 8 -8.85 3.38 -7.84
C ASP A 8 -7.66 2.54 -7.32
N GLY A 9 -6.49 3.16 -7.15
CA GLY A 9 -5.31 2.47 -6.63
C GLY A 9 -5.28 2.37 -5.10
N VAL A 10 -4.15 1.87 -4.60
CA VAL A 10 -3.83 1.76 -3.18
C VAL A 10 -3.17 3.04 -2.68
N VAL A 11 -3.56 3.51 -1.50
CA VAL A 11 -2.84 4.56 -0.75
C VAL A 11 -2.15 3.90 0.43
N TYR A 12 -0.85 4.11 0.57
CA TYR A 12 -0.08 3.58 1.68
C TYR A 12 0.73 4.70 2.34
N SER A 13 1.10 4.50 3.61
CA SER A 13 1.84 5.52 4.33
C SER A 13 3.30 5.55 3.90
N ASP A 14 3.93 6.71 4.01
CA ASP A 14 5.38 6.74 4.12
C ASP A 14 5.82 6.02 5.42
N TRP A 15 7.10 5.74 5.55
CA TRP A 15 7.63 4.90 6.61
C TRP A 15 7.39 5.57 7.96
N PHE A 16 6.59 4.90 8.80
CA PHE A 16 6.14 5.39 10.10
C PHE A 16 5.26 6.65 10.06
N GLY A 17 4.68 6.99 8.90
CA GLY A 17 3.83 8.16 8.72
C GLY A 17 2.39 8.01 9.23
N THR A 18 2.00 6.82 9.70
CA THR A 18 0.68 6.58 10.29
C THR A 18 0.70 6.88 11.78
N HIS A 19 -0.31 7.60 12.29
CA HIS A 19 -0.43 7.96 13.71
C HIS A 19 -1.79 7.64 14.34
N THR A 20 -2.72 7.07 13.56
CA THR A 20 -4.09 6.75 13.99
C THR A 20 -4.58 5.46 13.32
N ALA A 21 -5.50 4.76 13.97
CA ALA A 21 -6.07 3.51 13.45
C ALA A 21 -7.31 3.78 12.58
N ALA A 22 -8.43 4.17 13.20
CA ALA A 22 -9.70 4.41 12.50
C ALA A 22 -9.61 5.61 11.56
N GLU A 23 -9.10 6.75 12.04
CA GLU A 23 -9.10 8.00 11.28
C GLU A 23 -8.28 7.89 10.00
N SER A 24 -7.15 7.16 10.03
CA SER A 24 -6.36 6.93 8.84
C SER A 24 -7.07 6.00 7.85
N LEU A 25 -7.78 4.98 8.33
CA LEU A 25 -8.58 4.10 7.47
C LEU A 25 -9.76 4.83 6.84
N GLU A 26 -10.47 5.66 7.61
CA GLU A 26 -11.56 6.48 7.11
C GLU A 26 -11.08 7.47 6.04
N ALA A 27 -9.90 8.06 6.25
CA ALA A 27 -9.20 8.89 5.25
C ALA A 27 -8.69 8.11 4.02
N SER A 28 -9.03 6.83 3.88
CA SER A 28 -8.66 5.95 2.78
C SER A 28 -7.17 5.60 2.69
N LEU A 29 -6.45 5.62 3.81
CA LEU A 29 -5.15 4.96 3.90
C LEU A 29 -5.37 3.44 3.95
N ASP A 30 -4.86 2.71 2.98
CA ASP A 30 -5.10 1.27 2.85
C ASP A 30 -4.04 0.45 3.59
N LEU A 31 -2.76 0.85 3.51
CA LEU A 31 -1.62 0.13 4.07
C LEU A 31 -0.73 1.03 4.93
N GLU A 32 -0.45 0.60 6.16
CA GLU A 32 0.57 1.20 7.01
C GLU A 32 1.93 0.57 6.69
N MET A 33 2.94 1.42 6.53
CA MET A 33 4.32 1.02 6.28
C MET A 33 5.29 1.66 7.26
N PRO A 34 6.44 1.01 7.54
CA PRO A 34 6.75 -0.38 7.17
C PRO A 34 6.01 -1.38 8.07
N GLY A 35 6.08 -2.66 7.71
CA GLY A 35 5.69 -3.74 8.62
C GLY A 35 6.76 -4.02 9.68
N PRO A 36 6.38 -4.58 10.86
CA PRO A 36 5.02 -4.84 11.33
C PRO A 36 4.28 -3.55 11.74
N THR A 37 2.97 -3.53 11.53
CA THR A 37 2.11 -2.35 11.70
C THR A 37 1.85 -2.02 13.17
N ARG A 38 1.84 -0.74 13.53
CA ARG A 38 1.50 -0.25 14.88
C ARG A 38 0.02 0.05 15.05
N TYR A 39 -0.62 0.59 14.02
CA TYR A 39 -2.01 1.06 14.07
C TYR A 39 -2.97 0.13 13.32
N ARG A 40 -2.48 -0.64 12.34
CA ARG A 40 -3.29 -1.61 11.57
C ARG A 40 -3.41 -3.01 12.19
N GLY A 41 -2.83 -3.22 13.37
CA GLY A 41 -3.00 -4.43 14.17
C GLY A 41 -4.10 -4.28 15.23
N ASP A 42 -3.74 -4.52 16.49
CA ASP A 42 -4.68 -4.53 17.63
C ASP A 42 -5.49 -3.22 17.77
N ALA A 43 -4.88 -2.07 17.50
CA ALA A 43 -5.55 -0.77 17.59
C ALA A 43 -6.71 -0.63 16.59
N LEU A 44 -6.57 -1.17 15.37
CA LEU A 44 -7.65 -1.18 14.39
C LEU A 44 -8.74 -2.18 14.78
N LEU A 45 -8.36 -3.34 15.31
CA LEU A 45 -9.31 -4.34 15.80
C LEU A 45 -10.17 -3.78 16.94
N GLU A 46 -9.56 -3.07 17.90
CA GLU A 46 -10.28 -2.37 18.97
C GLU A 46 -11.18 -1.28 18.39
N ALA A 47 -10.71 -0.50 17.41
CA ALA A 47 -11.52 0.53 16.77
C ALA A 47 -12.77 -0.03 16.06
N VAL A 48 -12.68 -1.20 15.44
CA VAL A 48 -13.85 -1.90 14.88
C VAL A 48 -14.80 -2.34 15.99
N ARG A 49 -14.28 -2.96 17.06
CA ARG A 49 -15.09 -3.45 18.19
C ARG A 49 -15.85 -2.34 18.91
N ASP A 50 -15.23 -1.18 19.05
CA ASP A 50 -15.83 0.00 19.69
C ASP A 50 -16.73 0.81 18.74
N GLY A 51 -16.83 0.42 17.47
CA GLY A 51 -17.64 1.12 16.47
C GLY A 51 -17.06 2.43 15.95
N ARG A 52 -15.77 2.69 16.16
CA ARG A 52 -15.05 3.86 15.60
C ARG A 52 -14.82 3.74 14.09
N THR A 53 -14.80 2.52 13.57
CA THR A 53 -14.83 2.20 12.14
C THR A 53 -15.61 0.90 11.93
N SER A 54 -15.85 0.51 10.67
CA SER A 54 -16.63 -0.68 10.32
C SER A 54 -15.77 -1.74 9.65
N GLU A 55 -16.18 -3.02 9.79
CA GLU A 55 -15.57 -4.12 9.02
C GLU A 55 -15.66 -3.87 7.51
N ALA A 56 -16.77 -3.33 7.03
CA ALA A 56 -16.94 -2.98 5.62
C ALA A 56 -15.87 -2.00 5.11
N ARG A 57 -15.40 -1.08 5.96
CA ARG A 57 -14.33 -0.14 5.64
C ARG A 57 -12.98 -0.86 5.51
N VAL A 58 -12.71 -1.81 6.41
CA VAL A 58 -11.52 -2.67 6.35
C VAL A 58 -11.56 -3.51 5.07
N ASP A 59 -12.69 -4.15 4.76
CA ASP A 59 -12.88 -4.95 3.55
C ASP A 59 -12.63 -4.13 2.28
N GLU A 60 -12.99 -2.85 2.30
CA GLU A 60 -12.74 -1.96 1.17
C GLU A 60 -11.25 -1.72 0.92
N SER A 61 -10.48 -1.50 1.99
CA SER A 61 -9.02 -1.40 1.92
C SER A 61 -8.39 -2.71 1.45
N VAL A 62 -8.80 -3.84 2.04
CA VAL A 62 -8.29 -5.17 1.69
C VAL A 62 -8.54 -5.49 0.22
N ARG A 63 -9.72 -5.16 -0.31
CA ARG A 63 -10.06 -5.39 -1.72
C ARG A 63 -9.10 -4.67 -2.68
N ARG A 64 -8.76 -3.41 -2.38
CA ARG A 64 -7.78 -2.66 -3.20
C ARG A 64 -6.39 -3.26 -3.13
N LEU A 65 -5.97 -3.72 -1.95
CA LEU A 65 -4.69 -4.43 -1.80
C LEU A 65 -4.66 -5.74 -2.59
N LEU A 66 -5.73 -6.53 -2.54
CA LEU A 66 -5.86 -7.75 -3.34
C LEU A 66 -5.84 -7.46 -4.85
N GLN A 67 -6.50 -6.39 -5.29
CA GLN A 67 -6.48 -5.95 -6.69
C GLN A 67 -5.08 -5.52 -7.13
N LEU A 68 -4.33 -4.82 -6.27
CA LEU A 68 -2.93 -4.48 -6.52
C LEU A 68 -2.07 -5.74 -6.62
N MET A 69 -2.28 -6.72 -5.74
CA MET A 69 -1.54 -7.99 -5.79
C MET A 69 -1.79 -8.74 -7.10
N ASP A 70 -3.04 -8.81 -7.55
CA ASP A 70 -3.41 -9.41 -8.83
C ASP A 70 -2.73 -8.70 -10.01
N TRP A 71 -2.81 -7.36 -10.04
CA TRP A 71 -2.22 -6.56 -11.12
C TRP A 71 -0.69 -6.70 -11.22
N THR A 72 -0.02 -6.75 -10.06
CA THR A 72 1.44 -6.81 -9.97
C THR A 72 2.00 -8.23 -9.96
N HIS A 73 1.14 -9.25 -9.92
CA HIS A 73 1.53 -10.64 -9.70
C HIS A 73 2.32 -10.81 -8.39
N ALA A 74 2.06 -9.94 -7.40
CA ALA A 74 2.72 -10.02 -6.11
C ALA A 74 2.38 -11.35 -5.42
N GLY A 75 3.38 -12.00 -4.85
CA GLY A 75 3.24 -13.34 -4.25
C GLY A 75 3.35 -14.50 -5.24
N GLN A 76 3.52 -14.24 -6.55
CA GLN A 76 3.82 -15.29 -7.54
C GLN A 76 5.33 -15.59 -7.69
N HIS A 77 6.18 -14.79 -7.05
CA HIS A 77 7.62 -15.00 -6.98
C HIS A 77 8.00 -15.70 -5.68
N ASP A 78 9.03 -16.55 -5.73
CA ASP A 78 9.53 -17.31 -4.57
C ASP A 78 10.33 -16.47 -3.56
N GLY A 79 10.46 -15.16 -3.80
CA GLY A 79 11.18 -14.23 -2.95
C GLY A 79 12.70 -14.27 -3.12
N THR A 80 13.21 -15.02 -4.11
CA THR A 80 14.64 -15.06 -4.39
C THR A 80 15.10 -13.72 -4.96
N GLU A 81 16.05 -13.10 -4.28
CA GLU A 81 16.68 -11.87 -4.76
C GLU A 81 17.55 -12.15 -5.99
N THR A 82 17.45 -11.31 -7.01
CA THR A 82 18.19 -11.46 -8.26
C THR A 82 18.83 -10.14 -8.68
N THR A 83 19.95 -10.24 -9.39
CA THR A 83 20.66 -9.09 -9.96
C THR A 83 20.45 -9.05 -11.46
N ASP A 84 20.01 -7.91 -11.99
CA ASP A 84 19.92 -7.64 -13.43
C ASP A 84 20.79 -6.42 -13.81
N ASP A 85 21.91 -6.67 -14.52
CA ASP A 85 22.77 -5.63 -15.10
C ASP A 85 22.78 -5.73 -16.65
N SER A 86 21.67 -5.30 -17.26
CA SER A 86 21.55 -5.32 -18.72
C SER A 86 22.23 -4.10 -19.37
N PRO A 87 22.95 -4.27 -20.51
CA PRO A 87 23.44 -3.14 -21.30
C PRO A 87 22.34 -2.16 -21.73
N ALA A 88 21.14 -2.67 -21.99
CA ALA A 88 19.98 -1.88 -22.40
C ALA A 88 19.51 -0.93 -21.29
N THR A 89 19.40 -1.43 -20.05
CA THR A 89 19.04 -0.61 -18.87
C THR A 89 20.05 0.50 -18.65
N ARG A 90 21.35 0.18 -18.73
CA ARG A 90 22.43 1.19 -18.60
C ARG A 90 22.36 2.28 -19.65
N GLU A 91 22.01 1.94 -20.89
CA GLU A 91 21.87 2.92 -21.95
C GLU A 91 20.70 3.89 -21.72
N VAL A 92 19.55 3.38 -21.27
CA VAL A 92 18.40 4.21 -20.88
C VAL A 92 18.78 5.19 -19.77
N ILE A 93 19.49 4.71 -18.74
CA ILE A 93 19.98 5.54 -17.62
C ILE A 93 20.91 6.65 -18.13
N ARG A 94 21.88 6.33 -18.99
CA ARG A 94 22.81 7.34 -19.55
C ARG A 94 22.06 8.43 -20.32
N ARG A 95 21.08 8.05 -21.15
CA ARG A 95 20.30 9.01 -21.93
C ARG A 95 19.50 9.96 -21.04
N ALA A 96 18.90 9.45 -19.96
CA ALA A 96 18.16 10.29 -19.01
C ALA A 96 19.07 11.25 -18.21
N ALA A 97 20.35 10.91 -18.03
CA ALA A 97 21.29 11.75 -17.29
C ALA A 97 21.81 12.97 -18.08
N ILE A 98 21.67 12.96 -19.41
CA ILE A 98 22.18 14.03 -20.30
C ILE A 98 21.07 14.90 -20.91
N SER A 99 19.78 14.59 -20.63
CA SER A 99 18.61 15.38 -21.05
C SER A 99 18.23 16.41 -20.00
#